data_AF-A0A2E2K7L8-F1
#
_entry.id   AF-A0A2E2K7L8-F1
#
_cell.length_a   1.000
_cell.length_b   1.000
_cell.length_c   1.000
_cell.angle_alpha   90.00
_cell.angle_beta   90.00
_cell.angle_gamma   90.00
#
_symmetry.space_group_name_H-M   'P 1'
#
loop_
_entity.id
_entity.type
_entity.pdbx_description
1 polymer ?
#
loop_
_entity_poly.entity_id
_entity_poly.type
_entity_poly.pdbx_seq_one_letter_code
_entity_poly.pdbx_strand_id
1 'polypeptide(L)'
;MIKRRLYAAARLLLVAMALSLGAVSPALTEGKPRLEISESDFSCIRDMTPVRGFFVDSLTGDLDATLAVANSPDGGAYPPGSVVQLVPTEVMVKHPEGTSPATKDWEFFELTVSPEGSKIAKRGFVDVNNRFGGNCLGCHAKAKPQWDMICETGHGCDPIPLTKAMVSVIQKTDPRCESMPALSTEEKQLLGQLQQLLR
;
A
#
# COMPACT_ATOMS: atom_id res chain seq x y z
N MET A 1 54.12 76.54 29.98
CA MET A 1 53.02 76.96 29.10
C MET A 1 52.99 76.07 27.85
N ILE A 2 51.84 75.41 27.64
CA ILE A 2 51.26 75.08 26.32
C ILE A 2 51.87 73.92 25.48
N LYS A 3 51.24 72.75 25.65
CA LYS A 3 50.74 71.78 24.65
C LYS A 3 51.75 71.05 23.73
N ARG A 4 52.27 69.91 24.19
CA ARG A 4 52.62 68.77 23.32
C ARG A 4 51.34 68.04 22.91
N ARG A 5 50.98 68.12 21.63
CA ARG A 5 49.83 67.44 21.06
C ARG A 5 50.15 65.95 20.91
N LEU A 6 49.49 65.11 21.72
CA LEU A 6 49.32 63.69 21.44
C LEU A 6 48.38 63.56 20.23
N TYR A 7 48.84 62.90 19.17
CA TYR A 7 47.95 62.25 18.20
C TYR A 7 48.46 60.83 18.00
N ALA A 8 48.08 59.93 18.91
CA ALA A 8 48.09 58.52 18.63
C ALA A 8 46.88 58.24 17.71
N ALA A 9 47.14 58.12 16.42
CA ALA A 9 46.17 57.61 15.47
C ALA A 9 46.08 56.08 15.65
N ALA A 10 45.17 55.63 16.52
CA ALA A 10 44.71 54.25 16.54
C ALA A 10 43.28 54.23 15.98
N ARG A 11 43.16 54.13 14.66
CA ARG A 11 41.88 53.81 14.02
C ARG A 11 41.54 52.37 14.38
N LEU A 12 40.66 52.21 15.36
CA LEU A 12 40.02 50.93 15.67
C LEU A 12 39.06 50.60 14.51
N LEU A 13 39.52 49.82 13.54
CA LEU A 13 38.68 49.20 12.53
C LEU A 13 37.90 48.06 13.20
N LEU A 14 36.71 48.37 13.68
CA LEU A 14 35.68 47.38 14.03
C LEU A 14 35.17 46.76 12.72
N VAL A 15 35.74 45.62 12.34
CA VAL A 15 35.15 44.73 11.32
C VAL A 15 33.96 44.04 11.99
N ALA A 16 32.76 44.56 11.75
CA ALA A 16 31.53 43.85 12.08
C ALA A 16 31.36 42.68 11.10
N MET A 17 31.82 41.50 11.52
CA MET A 17 31.57 40.25 10.80
C MET A 17 30.11 39.86 11.06
N ALA A 18 29.22 40.29 10.17
CA ALA A 18 27.84 39.83 10.17
C ALA A 18 27.83 38.34 9.81
N LEU A 19 27.76 37.47 10.83
CA LEU A 19 27.39 36.08 10.65
C LEU A 19 25.93 36.04 10.23
N SER A 20 25.69 35.98 8.93
CA SER A 20 24.41 35.58 8.37
C SER A 20 24.18 34.11 8.73
N LEU A 21 23.46 33.86 9.82
CA LEU A 21 22.79 32.58 10.05
C LEU A 21 21.78 32.41 8.91
N GLY A 22 22.20 31.77 7.83
CA GLY A 22 21.28 31.22 6.86
C GLY A 22 20.39 30.23 7.59
N ALA A 23 19.09 30.54 7.69
CA ALA A 23 18.10 29.60 8.15
C ALA A 23 18.10 28.43 7.16
N VAL A 24 18.73 27.33 7.55
CA VAL A 24 18.57 26.05 6.85
C VAL A 24 17.19 25.57 7.22
N SER A 25 16.19 25.92 6.42
CA SER A 25 14.90 25.24 6.48
C SER A 25 15.18 23.75 6.23
N PRO A 26 14.82 22.83 7.13
CA PRO A 26 14.77 21.43 6.75
C PRO A 26 13.76 21.38 5.59
N ALA A 27 14.25 21.03 4.40
CA ALA A 27 13.36 20.57 3.36
C ALA A 27 12.65 19.36 3.98
N LEU A 28 11.40 19.54 4.39
CA LEU A 28 10.49 18.42 4.56
C LEU A 28 10.61 17.69 3.23
N THR A 29 11.13 16.46 3.27
CA THR A 29 11.05 15.56 2.13
C THR A 29 9.59 15.50 1.74
N GLU A 30 9.20 16.27 0.72
CA GLU A 30 7.95 16.07 0.01
C GLU A 30 8.03 14.62 -0.46
N GLY A 31 7.23 13.75 0.16
CA GLY A 31 7.10 12.37 -0.29
C GLY A 31 6.78 12.42 -1.78
N LYS A 32 7.46 11.57 -2.57
CA LYS A 32 7.19 11.46 -4.00
C LYS A 32 5.68 11.33 -4.25
N PRO A 33 5.16 11.83 -5.40
CA PRO A 33 3.73 11.84 -5.69
C PRO A 33 3.09 10.48 -5.41
N ARG A 34 1.99 10.48 -4.64
CA ARG A 34 1.17 9.30 -4.40
C ARG A 34 0.02 9.30 -5.40
N LEU A 35 -0.49 8.11 -5.72
CA LEU A 35 -1.78 8.01 -6.38
C LEU A 35 -2.86 8.53 -5.43
N GLU A 36 -3.75 9.35 -5.97
CA GLU A 36 -5.00 9.67 -5.29
C GLU A 36 -5.91 8.45 -5.39
N ILE A 37 -6.28 7.90 -4.23
CA ILE A 37 -7.07 6.67 -4.13
C ILE A 37 -8.23 6.94 -3.18
N SER A 38 -9.42 6.57 -3.61
CA SER A 38 -10.70 6.79 -2.97
C SER A 38 -11.49 5.48 -2.85
N GLU A 39 -12.59 5.52 -2.10
CA GLU A 39 -13.44 4.36 -1.87
C GLU A 39 -14.10 3.86 -3.16
N SER A 40 -14.33 4.74 -4.14
CA SER A 40 -14.93 4.39 -5.44
C SER A 40 -13.98 3.61 -6.36
N ASP A 41 -12.68 3.58 -6.06
CA ASP A 41 -11.71 2.79 -6.82
C ASP A 41 -11.79 1.29 -6.47
N PHE A 42 -12.57 0.92 -5.45
CA PHE A 42 -12.72 -0.45 -4.98
C PHE A 42 -14.16 -0.95 -5.16
N SER A 43 -14.46 -1.48 -6.34
CA SER A 43 -15.74 -2.10 -6.69
C SER A 43 -15.73 -3.63 -6.50
N CYS A 44 -16.70 -4.33 -7.08
CA CYS A 44 -16.78 -5.79 -7.08
C CYS A 44 -15.45 -6.44 -7.48
N ILE A 45 -14.91 -7.32 -6.64
CA ILE A 45 -13.62 -7.99 -6.90
C ILE A 45 -13.67 -8.83 -8.19
N ARG A 46 -14.86 -9.29 -8.60
CA ARG A 46 -15.04 -10.13 -9.79
C ARG A 46 -15.09 -9.35 -11.10
N ASP A 47 -15.08 -8.01 -11.06
CA ASP A 47 -14.93 -7.18 -12.24
C ASP A 47 -13.45 -7.03 -12.64
N MET A 48 -12.53 -7.34 -11.72
CA MET A 48 -11.08 -7.38 -11.94
C MET A 48 -10.67 -8.66 -12.70
N THR A 49 -9.40 -8.73 -13.13
CA THR A 49 -8.88 -9.91 -13.85
C THR A 49 -8.41 -11.00 -12.89
N PRO A 50 -8.93 -12.24 -12.95
CA PRO A 50 -8.48 -13.33 -12.08
C PRO A 50 -7.08 -13.84 -12.47
N VAL A 51 -6.23 -14.04 -11.47
CA VAL A 51 -4.90 -14.63 -11.58
C VAL A 51 -4.77 -15.72 -10.51
N ARG A 52 -4.84 -17.00 -10.91
CA ARG A 52 -4.52 -18.18 -10.07
C ARG A 52 -5.12 -18.19 -8.64
N GLY A 53 -6.27 -17.55 -8.41
CA GLY A 53 -6.96 -17.52 -7.12
C GLY A 53 -6.99 -16.17 -6.41
N PHE A 54 -6.33 -15.14 -6.96
CA PHE A 54 -6.52 -13.74 -6.60
C PHE A 54 -6.94 -12.93 -7.83
N PHE A 55 -7.14 -11.63 -7.68
CA PHE A 55 -7.57 -10.72 -8.74
C PHE A 55 -6.63 -9.53 -8.87
N VAL A 56 -6.46 -9.03 -10.10
CA VAL A 56 -5.65 -7.85 -10.40
C VAL A 56 -6.38 -6.85 -11.29
N ASP A 57 -6.07 -5.58 -11.09
CA ASP A 57 -6.50 -4.47 -11.94
C ASP A 57 -5.42 -3.37 -11.96
N SER A 58 -5.67 -2.23 -12.60
CA SER A 58 -4.77 -1.09 -12.61
C SER A 58 -5.50 0.26 -12.56
N LEU A 59 -5.23 1.06 -11.52
CA LEU A 59 -5.78 2.42 -11.38
C LEU A 59 -5.22 3.42 -12.41
N THR A 60 -4.12 3.07 -13.08
CA THR A 60 -3.50 3.88 -14.15
C THR A 60 -3.89 3.38 -15.54
N GLY A 61 -4.68 2.30 -15.63
CA GLY A 61 -5.11 1.68 -16.89
C GLY A 61 -4.09 0.71 -17.50
N ASP A 62 -2.91 0.53 -16.89
CA ASP A 62 -1.87 -0.39 -17.38
C ASP A 62 -2.07 -1.82 -16.87
N LEU A 63 -3.22 -2.41 -17.20
CA LEU A 63 -3.57 -3.77 -16.79
C LEU A 63 -2.64 -4.82 -17.42
N ASP A 64 -2.21 -4.61 -18.65
CA ASP A 64 -1.34 -5.55 -19.37
C ASP A 64 0.02 -5.71 -18.68
N ALA A 65 0.64 -4.62 -18.21
CA ALA A 65 1.89 -4.71 -17.46
C ALA A 65 1.70 -5.33 -16.08
N THR A 66 0.59 -5.04 -15.39
CA THR A 66 0.23 -5.72 -14.13
C THR A 66 0.10 -7.23 -14.35
N LEU A 67 -0.58 -7.67 -15.42
CA LEU A 67 -0.74 -9.07 -15.77
C LEU A 67 0.57 -9.74 -16.20
N ALA A 68 1.45 -9.02 -16.91
CA ALA A 68 2.75 -9.54 -17.30
C ALA A 68 3.58 -9.94 -16.07
N VAL A 69 3.62 -9.08 -15.05
CA VAL A 69 4.31 -9.38 -13.78
C VAL A 69 3.57 -10.47 -13.01
N ALA A 70 2.25 -10.37 -12.89
CA ALA A 70 1.44 -11.35 -12.18
C ALA A 70 1.51 -12.75 -12.78
N ASN A 71 1.82 -12.91 -14.07
CA ASN A 71 1.96 -14.21 -14.72
C ASN A 71 3.42 -14.64 -14.94
N SER A 72 4.39 -13.83 -14.49
CA SER A 72 5.81 -14.14 -14.65
C SER A 72 6.19 -15.35 -13.78
N PRO A 73 6.82 -16.39 -14.37
CA PRO A 73 7.33 -17.53 -13.60
C PRO A 73 8.54 -17.18 -12.72
N ASP A 74 9.18 -16.04 -12.99
CA ASP A 74 10.36 -15.55 -12.27
C ASP A 74 10.04 -14.36 -11.36
N GLY A 75 8.79 -13.91 -11.35
CA GLY A 75 8.35 -12.70 -10.67
C GLY A 75 8.74 -11.40 -11.39
N GLY A 76 8.73 -10.30 -10.66
CA GLY A 76 8.98 -8.96 -11.19
C GLY A 76 8.41 -7.87 -10.27
N ALA A 77 8.80 -6.62 -10.51
CA ALA A 77 8.21 -5.48 -9.83
C ALA A 77 6.91 -5.06 -10.52
N TYR A 78 5.82 -4.96 -9.77
CA TYR A 78 4.55 -4.50 -10.32
C TYR A 78 4.64 -3.01 -10.71
N PRO A 79 4.03 -2.60 -11.84
CA PRO A 79 3.99 -1.21 -12.24
C PRO A 79 3.11 -0.37 -11.30
N PRO A 80 3.39 0.94 -11.13
CA PRO A 80 2.51 1.85 -10.41
C PRO A 80 1.08 1.83 -10.96
N GLY A 81 0.10 1.80 -10.05
CA GLY A 81 -1.31 1.65 -10.36
C GLY A 81 -1.84 0.22 -10.18
N SER A 82 -0.96 -0.78 -10.14
CA SER A 82 -1.37 -2.18 -9.93
C SER A 82 -2.20 -2.33 -8.66
N VAL A 83 -3.36 -2.96 -8.80
CA VAL A 83 -4.27 -3.34 -7.72
C VAL A 83 -4.22 -4.86 -7.58
N VAL A 84 -4.06 -5.36 -6.36
CA VAL A 84 -4.06 -6.79 -6.07
C VAL A 84 -5.01 -7.08 -4.93
N GLN A 85 -5.91 -8.05 -5.13
CA GLN A 85 -6.95 -8.39 -4.18
C GLN A 85 -7.14 -9.91 -4.07
N LEU A 86 -7.07 -10.44 -2.84
CA LEU A 86 -7.38 -11.85 -2.55
C LEU A 86 -8.82 -12.02 -2.04
N VAL A 87 -9.26 -11.12 -1.16
CA VAL A 87 -10.59 -11.13 -0.54
C VAL A 87 -11.25 -9.75 -0.64
N PRO A 88 -12.59 -9.62 -0.64
CA PRO A 88 -13.31 -8.35 -0.78
C PRO A 88 -12.86 -7.24 0.19
N THR A 89 -12.39 -7.61 1.38
CA THR A 89 -12.11 -6.67 2.48
C THR A 89 -10.66 -6.22 2.60
N GLU A 90 -9.75 -6.70 1.76
CA GLU A 90 -8.33 -6.33 1.83
C GLU A 90 -7.78 -6.17 0.42
N VAL A 91 -7.16 -5.02 0.12
CA VAL A 91 -6.56 -4.71 -1.18
C VAL A 91 -5.21 -4.04 -1.00
N MET A 92 -4.30 -4.25 -1.94
CA MET A 92 -3.03 -3.52 -1.99
C MET A 92 -2.86 -2.83 -3.35
N VAL A 93 -2.34 -1.60 -3.31
CA VAL A 93 -2.14 -0.76 -4.50
C VAL A 93 -0.68 -0.32 -4.58
N LYS A 94 -0.09 -0.46 -5.77
CA LYS A 94 1.30 -0.07 -6.04
C LYS A 94 1.39 1.41 -6.36
N HIS A 95 2.12 2.18 -5.55
CA HIS A 95 2.42 3.58 -5.79
C HIS A 95 3.69 3.77 -6.66
N PRO A 96 3.96 4.99 -7.15
CA PRO A 96 5.22 5.32 -7.81
C PRO A 96 6.44 4.99 -6.95
N GLU A 97 7.53 4.63 -7.63
CA GLU A 97 8.76 4.19 -6.96
C GLU A 97 9.28 5.21 -5.93
N GLY A 98 9.51 4.77 -4.70
CA GLY A 98 10.02 5.58 -3.60
C GLY A 98 8.95 6.30 -2.76
N THR A 99 7.67 6.00 -2.97
CA THR A 99 6.59 6.38 -2.05
C THR A 99 6.77 5.72 -0.66
N SER A 100 7.18 4.46 -0.61
CA SER A 100 7.42 3.72 0.63
C SER A 100 8.43 2.58 0.39
N PRO A 101 9.74 2.84 0.61
CA PRO A 101 10.78 1.82 0.45
C PRO A 101 10.54 0.57 1.31
N ALA A 102 9.97 0.74 2.51
CA ALA A 102 9.70 -0.34 3.44
C ALA A 102 8.66 -1.34 2.92
N THR A 103 7.76 -0.91 2.04
CA THR A 103 6.69 -1.74 1.49
C THR A 103 6.84 -1.93 -0.02
N LYS A 104 8.04 -1.64 -0.58
CA LYS A 104 8.25 -1.58 -2.04
C LYS A 104 7.12 -0.80 -2.73
N ASP A 105 6.71 0.31 -2.14
CA ASP A 105 5.66 1.21 -2.64
C ASP A 105 4.24 0.62 -2.66
N TRP A 106 4.00 -0.54 -2.05
CA TRP A 106 2.66 -1.05 -1.81
C TRP A 106 2.00 -0.32 -0.64
N GLU A 107 0.84 0.26 -0.88
CA GLU A 107 -0.09 0.67 0.17
C GLU A 107 -1.12 -0.44 0.42
N PHE A 108 -1.41 -0.73 1.68
CA PHE A 108 -2.38 -1.73 2.10
C PHE A 108 -3.66 -1.05 2.57
N PHE A 109 -4.81 -1.65 2.25
CA PHE A 109 -6.12 -1.13 2.58
C PHE A 109 -6.96 -2.24 3.24
N GLU A 110 -7.56 -1.90 4.37
CA GLU A 110 -8.67 -2.66 4.95
C GLU A 110 -9.98 -1.98 4.56
N LEU A 111 -10.88 -2.74 3.95
CA LEU A 111 -12.18 -2.28 3.50
C LEU A 111 -13.30 -2.86 4.37
N THR A 112 -14.33 -2.05 4.58
CA THR A 112 -15.68 -2.57 4.80
C THR A 112 -16.42 -2.57 3.48
N VAL A 113 -17.20 -3.61 3.22
CA VAL A 113 -17.91 -3.79 1.95
C VAL A 113 -19.40 -4.04 2.22
N SER A 114 -20.25 -3.43 1.42
CA SER A 114 -21.69 -3.60 1.44
C SER A 114 -22.25 -3.55 0.01
N PRO A 115 -23.55 -3.83 -0.20
CA PRO A 115 -24.14 -3.67 -1.53
C PRO A 115 -24.02 -2.25 -2.11
N GLU A 116 -23.87 -1.23 -1.25
CA GLU A 116 -23.70 0.17 -1.65
C GLU A 116 -22.26 0.51 -2.09
N GLY A 117 -21.29 -0.37 -1.87
CA GLY A 117 -19.89 -0.17 -2.26
C GLY A 117 -18.90 -0.48 -1.14
N SER A 118 -17.76 0.23 -1.18
CA SER A 118 -16.68 0.08 -0.21
C SER A 118 -16.56 1.30 0.68
N LYS A 119 -16.01 1.09 1.89
CA LYS A 119 -15.41 2.15 2.69
C LYS A 119 -14.03 1.75 3.17
N ILE A 120 -13.10 2.70 3.17
CA ILE A 120 -11.74 2.47 3.67
C ILE A 120 -11.78 2.53 5.19
N ALA A 121 -11.71 1.37 5.84
CA ALA A 121 -11.63 1.27 7.29
C ALA A 121 -10.25 1.70 7.79
N LYS A 122 -9.21 1.27 7.08
CA LYS A 122 -7.80 1.62 7.33
C LYS A 122 -7.03 1.61 6.01
N ARG A 123 -6.00 2.43 5.91
CA ARG A 123 -5.01 2.37 4.82
C ARG A 123 -3.65 2.83 5.28
N GLY A 124 -2.61 2.48 4.53
CA GLY A 124 -1.25 2.94 4.77
C GLY A 124 -0.18 1.90 4.45
N PHE A 125 1.05 2.21 4.89
CA PHE A 125 2.25 1.46 4.52
C PHE A 125 2.72 0.57 5.69
N VAL A 126 3.60 1.09 6.55
CA VAL A 126 4.24 0.32 7.62
C VAL A 126 3.37 0.13 8.88
N ASP A 127 2.40 1.03 9.10
CA ASP A 127 1.65 1.15 10.36
C ASP A 127 0.22 0.57 10.30
N VAL A 128 -0.13 -0.20 9.27
CA VAL A 128 -1.49 -0.76 9.11
C VAL A 128 -1.61 -2.14 9.76
N ASN A 129 -2.19 -2.17 10.96
CA ASN A 129 -2.63 -3.41 11.60
C ASN A 129 -4.09 -3.73 11.17
N ASN A 130 -4.32 -4.91 10.60
CA ASN A 130 -5.66 -5.39 10.25
C ASN A 130 -6.51 -5.69 11.51
N ARG A 131 -7.81 -5.96 11.34
CA ARG A 131 -8.74 -6.25 12.46
C ARG A 131 -8.35 -7.46 13.34
N PHE A 132 -7.44 -8.31 12.89
CA PHE A 132 -6.97 -9.50 13.61
C PHE A 132 -5.65 -9.25 14.37
N GLY A 133 -5.16 -8.00 14.42
CA GLY A 133 -3.91 -7.65 15.10
C GLY A 133 -2.66 -8.05 14.32
N GLY A 134 -2.79 -8.47 13.06
CA GLY A 134 -1.68 -8.74 12.15
C GLY A 134 -1.36 -7.50 11.30
N ASN A 135 -0.08 -7.20 11.12
CA ASN A 135 0.34 -6.17 10.17
C ASN A 135 0.34 -6.77 8.76
N CYS A 136 -0.37 -6.15 7.80
CA CYS A 136 -0.38 -6.56 6.40
C CYS A 136 1.05 -6.66 5.85
N LEU A 137 1.89 -5.67 6.18
CA LEU A 137 3.31 -5.67 5.86
C LEU A 137 4.05 -6.89 6.45
N GLY A 138 3.74 -7.27 7.68
CA GLY A 138 4.43 -8.38 8.36
C GLY A 138 4.28 -9.72 7.65
N CYS A 139 3.13 -9.96 7.02
CA CYS A 139 2.91 -11.15 6.20
C CYS A 139 3.57 -10.99 4.82
N HIS A 140 3.37 -9.85 4.17
CA HIS A 140 3.82 -9.59 2.80
C HIS A 140 5.33 -9.40 2.66
N ALA A 141 6.03 -8.92 3.70
CA ALA A 141 7.48 -8.76 3.72
C ALA A 141 8.25 -10.09 3.69
N LYS A 142 7.58 -11.22 3.98
CA LYS A 142 8.18 -12.56 3.94
C LYS A 142 8.28 -13.14 2.52
N ALA A 143 7.59 -12.54 1.55
CA ALA A 143 7.69 -12.95 0.16
C ALA A 143 9.15 -12.87 -0.29
N LYS A 144 9.63 -13.89 -1.00
CA LYS A 144 10.96 -13.87 -1.60
C LYS A 144 11.09 -12.61 -2.48
N PRO A 145 12.29 -12.00 -2.58
CA PRO A 145 12.44 -10.67 -3.16
C PRO A 145 11.85 -10.48 -4.56
N GLN A 146 11.89 -11.52 -5.40
CA GLN A 146 11.39 -11.48 -6.78
C GLN A 146 9.87 -11.38 -6.89
N TRP A 147 9.13 -11.76 -5.85
CA TRP A 147 7.66 -11.77 -5.87
C TRP A 147 7.03 -10.45 -5.45
N ASP A 148 7.85 -9.41 -5.22
CA ASP A 148 7.39 -8.05 -4.96
C ASP A 148 6.27 -7.97 -3.92
N MET A 149 6.46 -8.67 -2.81
CA MET A 149 5.51 -8.74 -1.68
C MET A 149 4.22 -9.51 -1.95
N ILE A 150 4.05 -10.14 -3.10
CA ILE A 150 2.89 -11.01 -3.37
C ILE A 150 3.10 -12.38 -2.74
N CYS A 151 2.19 -12.76 -1.84
CA CYS A 151 2.26 -13.98 -1.03
C CYS A 151 1.44 -15.15 -1.60
N GLU A 152 1.68 -15.54 -2.85
CA GLU A 152 1.11 -16.78 -3.38
C GLU A 152 1.80 -18.03 -2.78
N THR A 153 1.18 -19.19 -3.02
CA THR A 153 1.77 -20.48 -2.63
C THR A 153 3.15 -20.65 -3.24
N GLY A 154 4.16 -20.94 -2.42
CA GLY A 154 5.55 -21.12 -2.87
C GLY A 154 6.40 -19.84 -2.89
N HIS A 155 5.79 -18.67 -2.62
CA HIS A 155 6.49 -17.39 -2.60
C HIS A 155 7.27 -17.13 -1.30
N GLY A 156 7.23 -18.05 -0.33
CA GLY A 156 8.01 -17.96 0.92
C GLY A 156 7.28 -17.33 2.10
N CYS A 157 6.03 -16.93 1.92
CA CYS A 157 5.19 -16.43 3.01
C CYS A 157 4.58 -17.56 3.86
N ASP A 158 4.16 -17.21 5.07
CA ASP A 158 3.41 -18.13 5.92
C ASP A 158 2.01 -18.39 5.34
N PRO A 159 1.43 -19.59 5.55
CA PRO A 159 0.05 -19.86 5.16
C PRO A 159 -0.93 -18.96 5.91
N ILE A 160 -1.93 -18.45 5.19
CA ILE A 160 -3.10 -17.79 5.79
C ILE A 160 -4.12 -18.84 6.28
N PRO A 161 -4.95 -18.54 7.30
CA PRO A 161 -5.97 -19.45 7.82
C PRO A 161 -7.20 -19.57 6.89
N LEU A 162 -7.01 -19.46 5.57
CA LEU A 162 -8.05 -19.59 4.55
C LEU A 162 -7.61 -20.63 3.52
N THR A 163 -8.45 -21.64 3.30
CA THR A 163 -8.24 -22.59 2.21
C THR A 163 -8.62 -21.95 0.86
N LYS A 164 -8.13 -22.49 -0.26
CA LYS A 164 -8.52 -22.02 -1.60
C LYS A 164 -10.04 -22.07 -1.82
N ALA A 165 -10.71 -23.08 -1.29
CA ALA A 165 -12.17 -23.19 -1.37
C ALA A 165 -12.86 -22.07 -0.57
N MET A 166 -12.38 -21.77 0.64
CA MET A 166 -12.88 -20.65 1.44
C MET A 166 -12.68 -19.32 0.73
N VAL A 167 -11.48 -19.08 0.17
CA VAL A 167 -11.19 -17.87 -0.62
C VAL A 167 -12.15 -17.75 -1.81
N SER A 168 -12.37 -18.83 -2.55
CA SER A 168 -13.31 -18.81 -3.69
C SER A 168 -14.74 -18.49 -3.25
N VAL A 169 -15.22 -19.05 -2.13
CA VAL A 169 -16.53 -18.72 -1.57
C VAL A 169 -16.60 -17.23 -1.22
N ILE A 170 -15.60 -16.72 -0.48
CA ILE A 170 -15.52 -15.30 -0.08
C ILE A 170 -15.60 -14.38 -1.31
N GLN A 171 -14.87 -14.69 -2.38
CA GLN A 171 -14.85 -13.92 -3.64
C GLN A 171 -16.20 -13.98 -4.37
N LYS A 172 -16.85 -15.16 -4.40
CA LYS A 172 -18.19 -15.33 -4.99
C LYS A 172 -19.26 -14.54 -4.24
N THR A 173 -19.08 -14.36 -2.93
CA THR A 173 -20.03 -13.69 -2.04
C THR A 173 -19.71 -12.22 -1.78
N ASP A 174 -18.85 -11.58 -2.59
CA ASP A 174 -18.63 -10.14 -2.50
C ASP A 174 -19.97 -9.39 -2.69
N PRO A 175 -20.44 -8.64 -1.67
CA PRO A 175 -21.76 -8.01 -1.70
C PRO A 175 -21.86 -6.86 -2.70
N ARG A 176 -20.72 -6.34 -3.19
CA ARG A 176 -20.67 -5.23 -4.16
C ARG A 176 -20.99 -5.68 -5.58
N CYS A 177 -20.95 -6.98 -5.85
CA CYS A 177 -21.16 -7.53 -7.18
C CYS A 177 -22.65 -7.65 -7.51
N GLU A 178 -23.04 -7.27 -8.72
CA GLU A 178 -24.45 -7.23 -9.16
C GLU A 178 -25.19 -8.55 -9.02
N SER A 179 -24.48 -9.67 -9.20
CA SER A 179 -25.05 -11.00 -9.07
C SER A 179 -24.16 -11.92 -8.24
N MET A 180 -24.76 -12.63 -7.30
CA MET A 180 -24.10 -13.71 -6.58
C MET A 180 -24.28 -15.02 -7.37
N PRO A 181 -23.20 -15.68 -7.80
CA PRO A 181 -23.31 -16.99 -8.45
C PRO A 181 -23.96 -17.99 -7.51
N ALA A 182 -24.72 -18.94 -8.07
CA ALA A 182 -25.29 -20.02 -7.28
C ALA A 182 -24.18 -20.82 -6.59
N LEU A 183 -24.23 -20.89 -5.27
CA LEU A 183 -23.31 -21.71 -4.48
C LEU A 183 -23.81 -23.16 -4.44
N SER A 184 -22.87 -24.10 -4.57
CA SER A 184 -23.08 -25.52 -4.27
C SER A 184 -23.44 -25.75 -2.80
N THR A 185 -23.87 -26.96 -2.47
CA THR A 185 -24.20 -27.33 -1.08
C THR A 185 -22.97 -27.20 -0.18
N GLU A 186 -21.82 -27.65 -0.67
CA GLU A 186 -20.53 -27.58 0.04
C GLU A 186 -20.10 -26.13 0.26
N GLU A 187 -20.26 -25.26 -0.75
CA GLU A 187 -19.92 -23.84 -0.63
C GLU A 187 -20.84 -23.10 0.35
N LYS A 188 -22.12 -23.47 0.43
CA LYS A 188 -23.04 -22.91 1.43
C LYS A 188 -22.63 -23.31 2.85
N GLN A 189 -22.17 -24.54 3.05
CA GLN A 189 -21.65 -24.99 4.34
C GLN A 189 -20.36 -24.22 4.72
N LEU A 190 -19.44 -24.06 3.77
CA LEU A 190 -18.22 -23.26 3.95
C LEU A 190 -18.53 -21.80 4.28
N LEU A 191 -19.51 -21.19 3.60
CA LEU A 191 -19.95 -19.84 3.90
C LEU A 191 -20.47 -19.73 5.35
N GLY A 192 -21.24 -20.70 5.80
CA GLY A 192 -21.72 -20.76 7.19
C GLY A 192 -20.57 -20.85 8.21
N GLN A 193 -19.51 -21.62 7.92
CA GLN A 193 -18.31 -21.70 8.76
C GLN A 193 -17.55 -20.37 8.79
N LEU A 194 -17.35 -19.75 7.61
CA LEU A 194 -16.70 -18.44 7.48
C LEU A 194 -17.42 -17.36 8.28
N GLN A 195 -18.75 -17.33 8.22
CA GLN A 195 -19.56 -16.38 8.99
C GLN A 195 -19.42 -16.57 10.50
N GLN A 196 -19.05 -17.75 10.99
CA GLN A 196 -18.78 -17.97 12.42
C GLN A 196 -17.37 -17.52 12.81
N LEU A 197 -16.39 -17.64 11.90
CA LEU A 197 -15.01 -17.20 12.12
C LEU A 197 -14.82 -15.68 12.04
N LEU A 198 -15.70 -15.00 11.30
CA LEU A 198 -15.62 -13.56 11.02
C LEU A 198 -16.58 -12.72 11.89
N ARG A 199 -17.28 -13.34 12.85
CA ARG A 199 -18.17 -12.68 13.83
C ARG A 199 -17.41 -12.18 15.05
#